data_AF-A0A6U3C938-F1
#
_entry.id   AF-A0A6U3C938-F1
#
_cell.length_a   1.000
_cell.length_b   1.000
_cell.length_c   1.000
_cell.angle_alpha   90.00
_cell.angle_beta   90.00
_cell.angle_gamma   90.00
#
_symmetry.space_group_name_H-M   'P 1'
#
loop_
_entity.id
_entity.type
_entity.pdbx_description
1 polymer ?
#
loop_
_entity_poly.entity_id
_entity_poly.type
_entity_poly.pdbx_seq_one_letter_code
_entity_poly.pdbx_strand_id
1 'polypeptide(L)'
;MEDWEDIQGEFCPIVTGINGTFCDPFPQCNFTGLPPDAQEALEELFEGAGEYSGQILAFVLAFQEDLQRVYDLIDKFLNGQEPLEWTFWISFSFAMALGTLCIFILWGLRLAHQKRIGPAIDWVRQRLMFPMFIVFVVFAAAFAVAFFFTAIAASDWCIDSPNPKVTWVLDESQGANIDGLESALYQLGKYYVNGCSADFAPTELLGQLENFAWLLQRVDELSTQMLAVDPAEWFAVCGSDFSMLETVASWMQQQVCLTGQTLEDVNRFFWCRHWNPIYTLMMYDAICYDAQAGLARVATSMLVITICSFVVLLLRAAAFDIEDEEEYLSPSCLQKAYYKCFKSMDPYEESSIGRRQAYVLAPFGCCRFGHGCRKNSNSLHESEAAAEEPDDIVIDA
;
A
#
# COMPACT_ATOMS: atom_id res chain seq x y z
N MET A 1 37.95 1.95 6.77
CA MET A 1 37.11 3.16 6.82
C MET A 1 37.26 3.93 8.13
N GLU A 2 37.94 3.41 9.16
CA GLU A 2 38.26 4.21 10.36
C GLU A 2 39.35 5.28 10.11
N ASP A 3 40.19 5.15 9.08
CA ASP A 3 41.28 6.11 8.79
C ASP A 3 40.83 7.45 8.16
N TRP A 4 39.56 7.61 7.77
CA TRP A 4 39.08 8.86 7.16
C TRP A 4 38.66 9.93 8.18
N GLU A 5 38.35 9.53 9.43
CA GLU A 5 37.99 10.49 10.48
C GLU A 5 39.18 11.37 10.91
N ASP A 6 40.41 10.88 10.75
CA ASP A 6 41.63 11.64 11.12
C ASP A 6 42.05 12.70 10.07
N ILE A 7 41.51 12.66 8.84
CA ILE A 7 41.77 13.66 7.80
C ILE A 7 40.82 14.87 7.91
N GLN A 8 39.82 14.83 8.80
CA GLN A 8 38.77 15.87 8.94
C GLN A 8 39.19 17.15 9.70
N GLY A 9 40.49 17.38 9.89
CA GLY A 9 40.99 18.64 10.43
C GLY A 9 40.78 19.79 9.45
N GLU A 10 39.68 20.55 9.62
CA GLU A 10 39.32 21.78 8.91
C GLU A 10 39.86 21.85 7.46
N PHE A 11 39.20 21.13 6.54
CA PHE A 11 39.55 21.09 5.11
C PHE A 11 39.65 22.48 4.46
N CYS A 12 39.09 23.52 5.08
CA CYS A 12 39.34 24.90 4.68
C CYS A 12 39.25 25.90 5.84
N PRO A 13 40.02 27.00 5.76
CA PRO A 13 39.77 28.17 6.60
C PRO A 13 38.43 28.83 6.24
N ILE A 14 37.66 29.26 7.26
CA ILE A 14 36.39 29.97 7.09
C ILE A 14 36.67 31.37 6.50
N VAL A 15 36.41 31.57 5.20
CA VAL A 15 36.49 32.89 4.56
C VAL A 15 35.11 33.57 4.63
N THR A 16 34.96 34.56 5.52
CA THR A 16 33.74 35.35 5.64
C THR A 16 33.75 36.55 4.69
N GLY A 17 32.93 36.48 3.64
CA GLY A 17 32.45 37.64 2.89
C GLY A 17 33.16 37.93 1.56
N ILE A 18 32.56 37.49 0.46
CA ILE A 18 32.80 38.06 -0.88
C ILE A 18 31.45 38.39 -1.49
N ASN A 19 31.14 39.69 -1.60
CA ASN A 19 30.00 40.20 -2.37
C ASN A 19 30.51 40.53 -3.78
N GLY A 20 30.16 39.73 -4.79
CA GLY A 20 30.55 40.06 -6.17
C GLY A 20 30.00 39.14 -7.25
N THR A 21 29.18 39.70 -8.13
CA THR A 21 28.88 39.20 -9.47
C THR A 21 30.11 39.44 -10.36
N PHE A 22 30.97 38.44 -10.55
CA PHE A 22 32.19 38.55 -11.35
C PHE A 22 32.16 37.51 -12.49
N CYS A 23 31.53 37.88 -13.61
CA CYS A 23 31.55 37.11 -14.86
C CYS A 23 31.86 38.01 -16.06
N ASP A 24 32.69 39.04 -15.87
CA ASP A 24 33.27 39.73 -17.03
C ASP A 24 34.50 38.94 -17.52
N PRO A 25 34.66 38.76 -18.83
CA PRO A 25 35.77 37.98 -19.39
C PRO A 25 37.10 38.59 -18.95
N PHE A 26 38.01 37.74 -18.46
CA PHE A 26 39.38 38.13 -18.15
C PHE A 26 39.92 39.03 -19.28
N PRO A 27 40.44 40.24 -18.97
CA PRO A 27 41.17 41.00 -19.97
C PRO A 27 42.28 40.11 -20.53
N GLN A 28 42.54 40.21 -21.83
CA GLN A 28 43.46 39.36 -22.58
C GLN A 28 44.91 39.47 -22.03
N CYS A 29 45.20 38.80 -20.92
CA CYS A 29 46.56 38.66 -20.40
C CYS A 29 47.36 37.81 -21.38
N ASN A 30 48.49 38.32 -21.84
CA ASN A 30 49.41 37.55 -22.67
C ASN A 30 50.42 36.83 -21.77
N PHE A 31 50.14 35.58 -21.40
CA PHE A 31 50.93 34.81 -20.43
C PHE A 31 52.40 34.56 -20.83
N THR A 32 52.80 34.89 -22.06
CA THR A 32 54.18 34.70 -22.57
C THR A 32 55.28 35.44 -21.79
N GLY A 33 54.91 36.38 -20.92
CA GLY A 33 55.86 37.15 -20.10
C GLY A 33 56.13 36.58 -18.71
N LEU A 34 55.45 35.49 -18.32
CA LEU A 34 55.65 34.84 -17.03
C LEU A 34 56.86 33.88 -17.05
N PRO A 35 57.44 33.56 -15.89
CA PRO A 35 58.39 32.47 -15.77
C PRO A 35 57.81 31.17 -16.36
N PRO A 36 58.62 30.35 -17.05
CA PRO A 36 58.13 29.14 -17.72
C PRO A 36 57.42 28.18 -16.74
N ASP A 37 57.93 28.06 -15.52
CA ASP A 37 57.34 27.22 -14.47
C ASP A 37 55.92 27.68 -14.08
N ALA A 38 55.69 29.00 -14.02
CA ALA A 38 54.38 29.56 -13.69
C ALA A 38 53.41 29.43 -14.87
N GLN A 39 53.90 29.52 -16.11
CA GLN A 39 53.09 29.30 -17.31
C GLN A 39 52.64 27.84 -17.41
N GLU A 40 53.54 26.89 -17.20
CA GLU A 40 53.22 25.45 -17.21
C GLU A 40 52.20 25.10 -16.11
N ALA A 41 52.36 25.63 -14.90
CA ALA A 41 51.40 25.43 -13.80
C ALA A 41 50.01 26.02 -14.11
N LEU A 42 49.96 27.19 -14.77
CA LEU A 42 48.72 27.83 -15.15
C LEU A 42 47.98 27.04 -16.24
N GLU A 43 48.72 26.56 -17.25
CA GLU A 43 48.19 25.75 -18.35
C GLU A 43 47.68 24.40 -17.83
N GLU A 44 48.46 23.69 -16.99
CA GLU A 44 48.04 22.44 -16.36
C GLU A 44 46.78 22.64 -15.51
N LEU A 45 46.69 23.75 -14.78
CA LEU A 45 45.51 24.06 -13.98
C LEU A 45 44.29 24.40 -14.84
N PHE A 46 44.42 25.20 -15.90
CA PHE A 46 43.27 25.55 -16.74
C PHE A 46 42.76 24.36 -17.54
N GLU A 47 43.66 23.54 -18.07
CA GLU A 47 43.30 22.30 -18.76
C GLU A 47 42.64 21.31 -17.78
N GLY A 48 43.26 21.09 -16.63
CA GLY A 48 42.72 20.24 -15.57
C GLY A 48 41.39 20.74 -15.04
N ALA A 49 41.30 22.01 -14.60
CA ALA A 49 40.07 22.58 -14.06
C ALA A 49 38.92 22.59 -15.06
N GLY A 50 39.20 22.79 -16.35
CA GLY A 50 38.20 22.67 -17.41
C GLY A 50 37.64 21.25 -17.51
N GLU A 51 38.51 20.24 -17.51
CA GLU A 51 38.11 18.84 -17.57
C GLU A 51 37.37 18.40 -16.29
N TYR A 52 37.91 18.70 -15.10
CA TYR A 52 37.31 18.33 -13.81
C TYR A 52 35.99 19.04 -13.55
N SER A 53 35.89 20.34 -13.85
CA SER A 53 34.61 21.06 -13.69
C SER A 53 33.52 20.49 -14.59
N GLY A 54 33.88 20.09 -15.82
CA GLY A 54 32.98 19.38 -16.73
C GLY A 54 32.53 18.02 -16.17
N GLN A 55 33.46 17.23 -15.66
CA GLN A 55 33.16 15.91 -15.07
C GLN A 55 32.29 16.02 -13.80
N ILE A 56 32.60 16.95 -12.90
CA ILE A 56 31.83 17.17 -11.66
C ILE A 56 30.42 17.67 -12.00
N LEU A 57 30.31 18.65 -12.91
CA LEU A 57 28.99 19.15 -13.31
C LEU A 57 28.16 18.04 -13.98
N ALA A 58 28.78 17.24 -14.84
CA ALA A 58 28.11 16.09 -15.45
C ALA A 58 27.65 15.09 -14.40
N PHE A 59 28.50 14.74 -13.43
CA PHE A 59 28.17 13.84 -12.32
C PHE A 59 27.02 14.39 -11.46
N VAL A 60 27.06 15.68 -11.07
CA VAL A 60 26.01 16.30 -10.25
C VAL A 60 24.68 16.35 -10.99
N LEU A 61 24.69 16.73 -12.27
CA LEU A 61 23.47 16.76 -13.09
C LEU A 61 22.89 15.36 -13.27
N ALA A 62 23.74 14.37 -13.54
CA ALA A 62 23.31 13.01 -13.70
C ALA A 62 22.77 12.43 -12.39
N PHE A 63 23.45 12.69 -11.26
CA PHE A 63 22.99 12.30 -9.93
C PHE A 63 21.66 12.96 -9.54
N GLN A 64 21.46 14.23 -9.92
CA GLN A 64 20.19 14.92 -9.71
C GLN A 64 19.06 14.29 -10.53
N GLU A 65 19.31 13.96 -11.79
CA GLU A 65 18.34 13.28 -12.64
C GLU A 65 17.97 11.89 -12.08
N ASP A 66 18.98 11.17 -11.62
CA ASP A 66 18.88 9.88 -10.94
C ASP A 66 18.01 9.97 -9.67
N LEU A 67 18.26 10.96 -8.82
CA LEU A 67 17.45 11.21 -7.63
C LEU A 67 16.01 11.58 -7.98
N GLN A 68 15.80 12.37 -9.03
CA GLN A 68 14.46 12.71 -9.49
C GLN A 68 13.70 11.47 -9.98
N ARG A 69 14.38 10.56 -10.70
CA ARG A 69 13.78 9.29 -11.15
C ARG A 69 13.43 8.38 -9.98
N VAL A 70 14.31 8.29 -8.97
CA VAL A 70 13.99 7.57 -7.73
C VAL A 70 12.82 8.19 -7.00
N TYR A 71 12.77 9.52 -6.90
CA TYR A 71 11.63 10.23 -6.34
C TYR A 71 10.35 9.91 -7.10
N ASP A 72 10.35 9.95 -8.43
CA ASP A 72 9.20 9.61 -9.26
C ASP A 72 8.78 8.14 -9.11
N LEU A 73 9.73 7.22 -8.92
CA LEU A 73 9.44 5.80 -8.64
C LEU A 73 8.83 5.62 -7.26
N ILE A 74 9.36 6.31 -6.25
CA ILE A 74 8.81 6.31 -4.89
C ILE A 74 7.41 6.92 -4.91
N ASP A 75 7.21 8.04 -5.60
CA ASP A 75 5.91 8.69 -5.74
C ASP A 75 4.90 7.78 -6.45
N LYS A 76 5.29 7.13 -7.56
CA LYS A 76 4.45 6.12 -8.23
C LYS A 76 4.13 4.93 -7.32
N PHE A 77 5.09 4.50 -6.49
CA PHE A 77 4.87 3.42 -5.53
C PHE A 77 3.91 3.84 -4.42
N LEU A 78 4.09 5.04 -3.85
CA LEU A 78 3.22 5.61 -2.81
C LEU A 78 1.81 5.87 -3.32
N ASN A 79 1.68 6.50 -4.50
CA ASN A 79 0.40 6.70 -5.17
C ASN A 79 -0.22 5.37 -5.63
N GLY A 80 0.63 4.37 -5.91
CA GLY A 80 0.21 2.98 -6.13
C GLY A 80 -0.39 2.29 -4.90
N GLN A 81 -0.23 2.86 -3.69
CA GLN A 81 -0.87 2.37 -2.47
C GLN A 81 -2.31 2.89 -2.28
N GLU A 82 -2.73 3.96 -2.96
CA GLU A 82 -4.13 4.43 -2.93
C GLU A 82 -5.19 3.32 -3.14
N PRO A 83 -5.03 2.37 -4.09
CA PRO A 83 -5.99 1.27 -4.22
C PRO A 83 -6.04 0.35 -3.01
N LEU A 84 -4.94 0.17 -2.26
CA LEU A 84 -4.93 -0.63 -1.04
C LEU A 84 -5.71 0.06 0.08
N GLU A 85 -5.50 1.37 0.24
CA GLU A 85 -6.23 2.15 1.25
C GLU A 85 -7.74 2.14 0.97
N TRP A 86 -8.13 2.43 -0.27
CA TRP A 86 -9.55 2.41 -0.65
C TRP A 86 -10.18 1.02 -0.49
N THR A 87 -9.46 -0.04 -0.88
CA THR A 87 -9.93 -1.43 -0.72
C THR A 87 -10.12 -1.79 0.76
N PHE A 88 -9.21 -1.32 1.61
CA PHE A 88 -9.32 -1.51 3.06
C PHE A 88 -10.57 -0.83 3.63
N TRP A 89 -10.80 0.45 3.31
CA TRP A 89 -11.97 1.20 3.79
C TRP A 89 -13.29 0.60 3.30
N ILE A 90 -13.33 0.12 2.07
CA ILE A 90 -14.50 -0.58 1.53
C ILE A 90 -14.75 -1.89 2.26
N SER A 91 -13.72 -2.72 2.42
CA SER A 91 -13.84 -3.97 3.16
C SER A 91 -14.33 -3.74 4.59
N PHE A 92 -13.77 -2.75 5.27
CA PHE A 92 -14.20 -2.33 6.61
C PHE A 92 -15.68 -1.92 6.64
N SER A 93 -16.12 -1.11 5.67
CA SER A 93 -17.51 -0.68 5.54
C SER A 93 -18.47 -1.87 5.34
N PHE A 94 -18.09 -2.83 4.50
CA PHE A 94 -18.87 -4.06 4.30
C PHE A 94 -18.93 -4.92 5.56
N ALA A 95 -17.83 -5.07 6.31
CA ALA A 95 -17.83 -5.80 7.56
C ALA A 95 -18.72 -5.15 8.63
N MET A 96 -18.69 -3.82 8.74
CA MET A 96 -19.57 -3.07 9.65
C MET A 96 -21.05 -3.20 9.26
N ALA A 97 -21.36 -3.12 7.96
CA ALA A 97 -22.72 -3.34 7.46
C ALA A 97 -23.20 -4.78 7.74
N LEU A 98 -22.34 -5.77 7.54
CA LEU A 98 -22.62 -7.18 7.82
C LEU A 98 -22.86 -7.42 9.32
N GLY A 99 -22.01 -6.86 10.20
CA GLY A 99 -22.19 -6.92 11.65
C GLY A 99 -23.50 -6.28 12.10
N THR A 100 -23.85 -5.13 11.52
CA THR A 100 -25.12 -4.44 11.79
C THR A 100 -26.32 -5.29 11.35
N LEU A 101 -26.27 -5.88 10.16
CA LEU A 101 -27.31 -6.80 9.68
C LEU A 101 -27.42 -8.06 10.53
N CYS A 102 -26.31 -8.63 10.99
CA CYS A 102 -26.31 -9.74 11.94
C CYS A 102 -27.11 -9.39 13.20
N ILE A 103 -26.88 -8.22 13.80
CA ILE A 103 -27.60 -7.76 14.99
C ILE A 103 -29.10 -7.64 14.69
N PHE A 104 -29.48 -7.05 13.55
CA PHE A 104 -30.89 -6.94 13.16
C PHE A 104 -31.55 -8.32 12.92
N ILE A 105 -30.83 -9.26 12.31
CA ILE A 105 -31.33 -10.64 12.11
C ILE A 105 -31.52 -11.33 13.47
N LEU A 106 -30.54 -11.26 14.37
CA LEU A 106 -30.64 -11.85 15.72
C LEU A 106 -31.77 -11.22 16.53
N TRP A 107 -31.96 -9.90 16.43
CA TRP A 107 -33.08 -9.22 17.07
C TRP A 107 -34.42 -9.64 16.47
N GLY A 108 -34.49 -9.77 15.15
CA GLY A 108 -35.65 -10.31 14.44
C GLY A 108 -35.96 -11.76 14.84
N LEU A 109 -34.95 -12.61 15.06
CA LEU A 109 -35.16 -13.96 15.57
C LEU A 109 -35.72 -13.96 17.00
N ARG A 110 -35.24 -13.06 17.87
CA ARG A 110 -35.76 -12.91 19.24
C ARG A 110 -37.22 -12.45 19.24
N LEU A 111 -37.58 -11.49 18.39
CA LEU A 111 -38.96 -11.02 18.26
C LEU A 111 -39.88 -12.12 17.70
N ALA A 112 -39.37 -12.95 16.78
CA ALA A 112 -40.10 -14.07 16.19
C ALA A 112 -40.43 -15.11 17.24
N HIS A 113 -39.45 -15.45 18.08
CA HIS A 113 -39.63 -16.39 19.18
C HIS A 113 -40.70 -15.92 20.18
N GLN A 114 -40.81 -14.61 20.41
CA GLN A 114 -41.85 -14.03 21.26
C GLN A 114 -43.25 -13.97 20.60
N LYS A 115 -43.40 -14.45 19.36
CA LYS A 115 -44.64 -14.38 18.56
C LYS A 115 -45.19 -12.95 18.38
N ARG A 116 -44.32 -11.93 18.43
CA ARG A 116 -44.69 -10.50 18.35
C ARG A 116 -44.44 -9.86 16.98
N ILE A 117 -44.14 -10.66 15.95
CA ILE A 117 -43.81 -10.13 14.63
C ILE A 117 -45.08 -9.91 13.80
N GLY A 118 -45.27 -8.67 13.34
CA GLY A 118 -46.26 -8.35 12.33
C GLY A 118 -45.85 -8.85 10.93
N PRO A 119 -46.81 -9.12 10.02
CA PRO A 119 -46.55 -9.73 8.72
C PRO A 119 -45.61 -8.91 7.83
N ALA A 120 -45.59 -7.58 7.98
CA ALA A 120 -44.70 -6.70 7.22
C ALA A 120 -43.21 -6.89 7.60
N ILE A 121 -42.91 -7.03 8.90
CA ILE A 121 -41.54 -7.23 9.37
C ILE A 121 -41.02 -8.61 8.94
N ASP A 122 -41.88 -9.63 8.96
CA ASP A 122 -41.51 -10.96 8.48
C ASP A 122 -41.21 -10.95 6.97
N TRP A 123 -42.02 -10.23 6.18
CA TRP A 123 -41.77 -10.04 4.76
C TRP A 123 -40.42 -9.34 4.50
N VAL A 124 -40.12 -8.23 5.18
CA VAL A 124 -38.85 -7.50 5.03
C VAL A 124 -37.67 -8.40 5.40
N ARG A 125 -37.77 -9.13 6.51
CA ARG A 125 -36.75 -10.07 6.97
C ARG A 125 -36.46 -11.13 5.91
N GLN A 126 -37.50 -11.82 5.43
CA GLN A 126 -37.37 -12.94 4.51
C GLN A 126 -36.93 -12.51 3.11
N ARG A 127 -37.50 -11.42 2.60
CA ARG A 127 -37.37 -11.03 1.19
C ARG A 127 -36.24 -10.03 0.92
N LEU A 128 -35.87 -9.20 1.89
CA LEU A 128 -34.86 -8.17 1.72
C LEU A 128 -33.60 -8.46 2.54
N MET A 129 -33.74 -8.62 3.87
CA MET A 129 -32.57 -8.70 4.76
C MET A 129 -31.71 -9.93 4.51
N PHE A 130 -32.32 -11.11 4.39
CA PHE A 130 -31.56 -12.34 4.16
C PHE A 130 -30.80 -12.39 2.82
N PRO A 131 -31.40 -12.09 1.66
CA PRO A 131 -30.64 -12.06 0.42
C PRO A 131 -29.53 -10.99 0.44
N MET A 132 -29.79 -9.82 1.04
CA MET A 132 -28.75 -8.81 1.25
C MET A 132 -27.62 -9.33 2.14
N PHE A 133 -27.94 -10.05 3.22
CA PHE A 133 -26.97 -10.68 4.09
C PHE A 133 -26.11 -11.71 3.34
N ILE A 134 -26.72 -12.59 2.53
CA ILE A 134 -25.98 -13.56 1.70
C ILE A 134 -25.00 -12.84 0.77
N VAL A 135 -25.44 -11.78 0.09
CA VAL A 135 -24.59 -11.00 -0.81
C VAL A 135 -23.40 -10.41 -0.05
N PHE A 136 -23.62 -9.81 1.11
CA PHE A 136 -22.53 -9.26 1.93
C PHE A 136 -21.58 -10.32 2.47
N VAL A 137 -22.07 -11.51 2.84
CA VAL A 137 -21.21 -12.63 3.25
C VAL A 137 -20.31 -13.08 2.10
N VAL A 138 -20.83 -13.16 0.87
CA VAL A 138 -20.03 -13.51 -0.31
C VAL A 138 -18.95 -12.46 -0.58
N PHE A 139 -19.27 -11.17 -0.50
CA PHE A 139 -18.28 -10.10 -0.64
C PHE A 139 -17.22 -10.15 0.48
N ALA A 140 -17.65 -10.32 1.74
CA ALA A 140 -16.72 -10.44 2.87
C ALA A 140 -15.79 -11.66 2.70
N ALA A 141 -16.30 -12.79 2.22
CA ALA A 141 -15.51 -13.98 1.91
C ALA A 141 -14.48 -13.71 0.80
N ALA A 142 -14.88 -13.01 -0.28
CA ALA A 142 -13.98 -12.64 -1.37
C ALA A 142 -12.84 -11.73 -0.88
N PHE A 143 -13.16 -10.70 -0.06
CA PHE A 143 -12.16 -9.85 0.55
C PHE A 143 -11.24 -10.62 1.51
N ALA A 144 -11.79 -11.52 2.33
CA ALA A 144 -10.98 -12.34 3.24
C ALA A 144 -9.95 -13.19 2.48
N VAL A 145 -10.35 -13.81 1.37
CA VAL A 145 -9.45 -14.57 0.50
C VAL A 145 -8.40 -13.66 -0.16
N ALA A 146 -8.78 -12.49 -0.65
CA ALA A 146 -7.85 -11.54 -1.23
C ALA A 146 -6.78 -11.08 -0.22
N PHE A 147 -7.19 -10.63 0.98
CA PHE A 147 -6.25 -10.23 2.04
C PHE A 147 -5.37 -11.39 2.49
N PHE A 148 -5.89 -12.61 2.51
CA PHE A 148 -5.10 -13.80 2.84
C PHE A 148 -4.00 -14.06 1.80
N PHE A 149 -4.30 -13.99 0.51
CA PHE A 149 -3.28 -14.11 -0.54
C PHE A 149 -2.27 -12.97 -0.51
N THR A 150 -2.71 -11.73 -0.28
CA THR A 150 -1.79 -10.58 -0.13
C THR A 150 -0.89 -10.76 1.10
N ALA A 151 -1.40 -11.28 2.21
CA ALA A 151 -0.60 -11.57 3.40
C ALA A 151 0.44 -12.67 3.13
N ILE A 152 0.09 -13.71 2.35
CA ILE A 152 1.05 -14.74 1.92
C ILE A 152 2.12 -14.13 1.02
N ALA A 153 1.73 -13.37 -0.01
CA ALA A 153 2.68 -12.74 -0.92
C ALA A 153 3.63 -11.78 -0.19
N ALA A 154 3.11 -11.01 0.78
CA ALA A 154 3.92 -10.16 1.65
C ALA A 154 4.86 -10.98 2.54
N SER A 155 4.37 -12.08 3.13
CA SER A 155 5.20 -13.01 3.91
C SER A 155 6.33 -13.58 3.06
N ASP A 156 6.04 -14.00 1.82
CA ASP A 156 7.02 -14.54 0.91
C ASP A 156 8.10 -13.52 0.60
N TRP A 157 7.77 -12.22 0.53
CA TRP A 157 8.76 -11.14 0.40
C TRP A 157 9.71 -11.05 1.61
N CYS A 158 9.29 -11.53 2.77
CA CYS A 158 10.00 -11.36 4.03
C CYS A 158 10.68 -12.63 4.57
N ILE A 159 10.45 -13.79 3.93
CA ILE A 159 11.18 -15.02 4.24
C ILE A 159 12.69 -14.80 4.04
N ASP A 160 13.47 -15.22 5.04
CA ASP A 160 14.93 -15.11 5.23
C ASP A 160 15.47 -13.67 5.32
N SER A 161 15.20 -12.86 4.31
CA SER A 161 15.44 -11.41 4.32
C SER A 161 14.80 -10.76 3.07
N PRO A 162 14.42 -9.48 3.14
CA PRO A 162 14.00 -8.72 1.96
C PRO A 162 15.18 -8.43 1.01
N ASN A 163 16.42 -8.44 1.52
CA ASN A 163 17.63 -8.06 0.79
C ASN A 163 17.82 -8.75 -0.57
N PRO A 164 17.80 -10.11 -0.70
CA PRO A 164 17.99 -10.78 -1.98
C PRO A 164 16.92 -10.43 -3.01
N LYS A 165 15.71 -10.10 -2.55
CA LYS A 165 14.59 -9.72 -3.42
C LYS A 165 14.73 -8.27 -3.89
N VAL A 166 15.14 -7.38 -2.99
CA VAL A 166 15.46 -6.00 -3.35
C VAL A 166 16.67 -5.96 -4.31
N THR A 167 17.73 -6.73 -4.05
CA THR A 167 18.86 -6.82 -4.99
C THR A 167 18.44 -7.41 -6.33
N TRP A 168 17.55 -8.41 -6.35
CA TRP A 168 17.03 -8.95 -7.60
C TRP A 168 16.25 -7.90 -8.40
N VAL A 169 15.41 -7.08 -7.74
CA VAL A 169 14.71 -5.97 -8.41
C VAL A 169 15.70 -4.93 -8.95
N LEU A 170 16.75 -4.60 -8.19
CA LEU A 170 17.80 -3.69 -8.65
C LEU A 170 18.60 -4.26 -9.82
N ASP A 171 18.90 -5.57 -9.80
CA ASP A 171 19.63 -6.24 -10.87
C ASP A 171 18.79 -6.35 -12.15
N GLU A 172 17.49 -6.63 -12.01
CA GLU A 172 16.54 -6.67 -13.13
C GLU A 172 16.30 -5.27 -13.72
N SER A 173 16.21 -4.23 -12.88
CA SER A 173 16.05 -2.85 -13.38
C SER A 173 17.28 -2.37 -14.14
N GLN A 174 18.47 -2.80 -13.74
CA GLN A 174 19.70 -2.56 -14.49
C GLN A 174 19.73 -3.33 -15.82
N GLY A 175 19.35 -4.62 -15.80
CA GLY A 175 19.35 -5.49 -16.98
C GLY A 175 18.32 -5.12 -18.04
N ALA A 176 17.22 -4.47 -17.66
CA ALA A 176 16.17 -4.04 -18.57
C ALA A 176 16.55 -2.84 -19.46
N ASN A 177 17.80 -2.33 -19.39
CA ASN A 177 18.21 -1.07 -20.01
C ASN A 177 17.16 0.02 -19.77
N ILE A 178 16.77 0.21 -18.51
CA ILE A 178 16.04 1.42 -18.14
C ILE A 178 17.07 2.54 -18.29
N ASP A 179 17.16 3.07 -19.52
CA ASP A 179 18.18 4.02 -19.98
C ASP A 179 18.32 5.17 -18.98
N GLY A 180 19.33 5.08 -18.11
CA GLY A 180 19.72 6.14 -17.17
C GLY A 180 19.29 5.98 -15.71
N LEU A 181 19.22 4.77 -15.15
CA LEU A 181 19.70 4.67 -13.77
C LEU A 181 21.22 4.53 -13.90
N GLU A 182 21.96 5.61 -13.67
CA GLU A 182 23.41 5.52 -13.71
C GLU A 182 23.94 4.55 -12.64
N SER A 183 25.17 4.09 -12.85
CA SER A 183 25.87 3.14 -11.99
C SER A 183 25.89 3.56 -10.52
N ALA A 184 25.89 4.86 -10.22
CA ALA A 184 26.06 5.39 -8.87
C ALA A 184 24.89 5.03 -7.94
N LEU A 185 23.64 5.31 -8.32
CA LEU A 185 22.48 4.98 -7.48
C LEU A 185 22.27 3.48 -7.33
N TYR A 186 22.52 2.72 -8.40
CA TYR A 186 22.46 1.26 -8.35
C TYR A 186 23.50 0.71 -7.36
N GLN A 187 24.75 1.17 -7.43
CA GLN A 187 25.81 0.80 -6.48
C GLN A 187 25.44 1.19 -5.06
N LEU A 188 24.90 2.41 -4.86
CA LEU A 188 24.47 2.90 -3.56
C LEU A 188 23.31 2.07 -2.97
N GLY A 189 22.31 1.73 -3.79
CA GLY A 189 21.22 0.84 -3.39
C GLY A 189 21.75 -0.53 -2.99
N LYS A 190 22.63 -1.12 -3.79
CA LYS A 190 23.28 -2.40 -3.47
C LYS A 190 24.12 -2.32 -2.20
N TYR A 191 24.83 -1.21 -1.98
CA TYR A 191 25.63 -0.96 -0.78
C TYR A 191 24.78 -1.03 0.48
N TYR A 192 23.64 -0.32 0.51
CA TYR A 192 22.75 -0.33 1.68
C TYR A 192 22.05 -1.67 1.88
N VAL A 193 21.57 -2.28 0.81
CA VAL A 193 20.89 -3.59 0.89
C VAL A 193 21.83 -4.68 1.43
N ASN A 194 23.13 -4.59 1.13
CA ASN A 194 24.15 -5.50 1.65
C ASN A 194 24.72 -5.07 3.01
N GLY A 195 24.03 -4.20 3.76
CA GLY A 195 24.45 -3.80 5.10
C GLY A 195 25.75 -3.01 5.11
N CYS A 196 26.02 -2.25 4.04
CA CYS A 196 27.18 -1.40 3.89
C CYS A 196 28.52 -2.16 3.82
N SER A 197 28.52 -3.33 3.17
CA SER A 197 29.77 -4.04 2.89
C SER A 197 30.68 -3.21 1.98
N ALA A 198 31.97 -3.17 2.31
CA ALA A 198 32.98 -2.47 1.54
C ALA A 198 33.08 -2.95 0.09
N ASP A 199 32.70 -4.20 -0.19
CA ASP A 199 32.70 -4.80 -1.53
C ASP A 199 31.74 -4.10 -2.51
N PHE A 200 30.73 -3.41 -1.98
CA PHE A 200 29.72 -2.69 -2.77
C PHE A 200 29.80 -1.18 -2.57
N ALA A 201 30.87 -0.66 -1.94
CA ALA A 201 31.02 0.78 -1.76
C ALA A 201 31.02 1.48 -3.14
N PRO A 202 30.37 2.66 -3.26
CA PRO A 202 30.31 3.40 -4.52
C PRO A 202 31.69 3.96 -4.84
N THR A 203 32.53 3.16 -5.52
CA THR A 203 33.92 3.51 -5.85
C THR A 203 34.00 4.73 -6.75
N GLU A 204 32.99 4.98 -7.58
CA GLU A 204 32.89 6.19 -8.41
C GLU A 204 32.84 7.46 -7.55
N LEU A 205 32.00 7.48 -6.51
CA LEU A 205 31.89 8.64 -5.61
C LEU A 205 33.20 8.86 -4.84
N LEU A 206 33.83 7.79 -4.36
CA LEU A 206 35.12 7.86 -3.68
C LEU A 206 36.23 8.35 -4.62
N GLY A 207 36.22 7.91 -5.88
CA GLY A 207 37.15 8.39 -6.90
C GLY A 207 36.96 9.88 -7.21
N GLN A 208 35.72 10.37 -7.23
CA GLN A 208 35.46 11.81 -7.40
C GLN A 208 35.93 12.64 -6.21
N LEU A 209 35.79 12.14 -4.97
CA LEU A 209 36.36 12.77 -3.78
C LEU A 209 37.88 12.84 -3.82
N GLU A 210 38.55 11.78 -4.29
CA GLU A 210 40.01 11.75 -4.46
C GLU A 210 40.47 12.75 -5.52
N ASN A 211 39.78 12.82 -6.66
CA ASN A 211 40.02 13.83 -7.70
C ASN A 211 39.85 15.25 -7.17
N PHE A 212 38.85 15.46 -6.29
CA PHE A 212 38.60 16.76 -5.67
C PHE A 212 39.70 17.16 -4.69
N ALA A 213 40.18 16.21 -3.89
CA ALA A 213 41.31 16.42 -2.99
C ALA A 213 42.59 16.79 -3.75
N TRP A 214 42.83 16.15 -4.91
CA TRP A 214 43.93 16.50 -5.80
C TRP A 214 43.78 17.94 -6.35
N LEU A 215 42.59 18.32 -6.81
CA LEU A 215 42.33 19.68 -7.32
C LEU A 215 42.54 20.74 -6.24
N LEU A 216 42.11 20.48 -5.01
CA LEU A 216 42.36 21.36 -3.85
C LEU A 216 43.85 21.60 -3.63
N GLN A 217 44.66 20.55 -3.68
CA GLN A 217 46.12 20.67 -3.54
C GLN A 217 46.72 21.53 -4.66
N ARG A 218 46.30 21.33 -5.91
CA ARG A 218 46.78 22.13 -7.05
C ARG A 218 46.40 23.60 -6.97
N VAL A 219 45.19 23.91 -6.49
CA VAL A 219 44.73 25.29 -6.32
C VAL A 219 45.51 26.00 -5.20
N ASP A 220 45.86 25.28 -4.13
CA ASP A 220 46.73 25.81 -3.07
C ASP A 220 48.17 26.04 -3.57
N GLU A 221 48.74 25.07 -4.31
CA GLU A 221 50.05 25.22 -4.95
C GLU A 221 50.07 26.42 -5.91
N LEU A 222 49.03 26.61 -6.72
CA LEU A 222 48.91 27.78 -7.60
C LEU A 222 48.86 29.08 -6.78
N SER A 223 48.05 29.13 -5.72
CA SER A 223 47.91 30.30 -4.87
C SER A 223 49.27 30.70 -4.27
N THR A 224 50.03 29.73 -3.76
CA THR A 224 51.37 29.98 -3.21
C THR A 224 52.39 30.42 -4.27
N GLN A 225 52.34 29.85 -5.48
CA GLN A 225 53.22 30.24 -6.59
C GLN A 225 52.89 31.64 -7.12
N MET A 226 51.60 32.00 -7.24
CA MET A 226 51.18 33.34 -7.66
C MET A 226 51.60 34.42 -6.67
N LEU A 227 51.55 34.13 -5.37
CA LEU A 227 52.02 35.03 -4.32
C LEU A 227 53.55 35.22 -4.33
N ALA A 228 54.29 34.31 -4.97
CA ALA A 228 55.74 34.41 -5.11
C ALA A 228 56.20 35.28 -6.29
N VAL A 229 55.31 35.62 -7.24
CA VAL A 229 55.62 36.47 -8.39
C VAL A 229 55.67 37.94 -7.96
N ASP A 230 56.69 38.69 -8.41
CA ASP A 230 56.81 40.12 -8.11
C ASP A 230 55.62 40.90 -8.72
N PRO A 231 54.88 41.70 -7.92
CA PRO A 231 53.80 42.55 -8.43
C PRO A 231 54.18 43.42 -9.63
N ALA A 232 55.45 43.83 -9.74
CA ALA A 232 55.95 44.62 -10.88
C ALA A 232 55.97 43.82 -12.19
N GLU A 233 56.34 42.53 -12.14
CA GLU A 233 56.34 41.64 -13.31
C GLU A 233 54.91 41.33 -13.75
N TRP A 234 54.01 41.09 -12.79
CA TRP A 234 52.59 40.89 -13.08
C TRP A 234 51.96 42.10 -13.79
N PHE A 235 52.20 43.31 -13.27
CA PHE A 235 51.68 44.54 -13.87
C PHE A 235 52.20 44.74 -15.30
N ALA A 236 53.45 44.35 -15.58
CA ALA A 236 54.03 44.45 -16.91
C ALA A 236 53.37 43.50 -17.93
N VAL A 237 52.88 42.34 -17.48
CA VAL A 237 52.28 41.31 -18.35
C VAL A 237 50.78 41.53 -18.55
N CYS A 238 50.05 41.75 -17.44
CA CYS A 238 48.59 41.82 -17.45
C CYS A 238 48.03 43.24 -17.49
N GLY A 239 48.84 44.27 -17.21
CA GLY A 239 48.40 45.66 -17.15
C GLY A 239 47.34 45.94 -16.07
N SER A 240 47.15 45.01 -15.13
CA SER A 240 46.17 45.06 -14.05
C SER A 240 46.86 45.11 -12.69
N ASP A 241 46.15 45.67 -11.71
CA ASP A 241 46.62 45.70 -10.33
C ASP A 241 46.70 44.28 -9.75
N PHE A 242 47.79 43.98 -9.03
CA PHE A 242 48.04 42.69 -8.38
C PHE A 242 46.91 42.27 -7.42
N SER A 243 46.16 43.24 -6.88
CA SER A 243 44.99 43.00 -6.03
C SER A 243 43.89 42.19 -6.73
N MET A 244 43.76 42.30 -8.06
CA MET A 244 42.81 41.49 -8.82
C MET A 244 43.21 40.01 -8.83
N LEU A 245 44.51 39.72 -8.94
CA LEU A 245 45.03 38.35 -8.89
C LEU A 245 44.78 37.72 -7.52
N GLU A 246 45.09 38.45 -6.44
CA GLU A 246 44.81 37.99 -5.07
C GLU A 246 43.31 37.74 -4.86
N THR A 247 42.45 38.59 -5.43
CA THR A 247 40.99 38.41 -5.37
C THR A 247 40.54 37.17 -6.15
N VAL A 248 41.10 36.92 -7.34
CA VAL A 248 40.78 35.73 -8.13
C VAL A 248 41.28 34.46 -7.46
N ALA A 249 42.51 34.44 -6.96
CA ALA A 249 43.09 33.29 -6.28
C ALA A 249 42.30 32.94 -5.00
N SER A 250 41.97 33.94 -4.19
CA SER A 250 41.14 33.75 -3.00
C SER A 250 39.72 33.31 -3.33
N TRP A 251 39.12 33.83 -4.41
CA TRP A 251 37.82 33.38 -4.88
C TRP A 251 37.84 31.94 -5.39
N MET A 252 38.84 31.56 -6.19
CA MET A 252 39.01 30.17 -6.66
C MET A 252 39.19 29.22 -5.48
N GLN A 253 40.06 29.56 -4.52
CA GLN A 253 40.26 28.77 -3.30
C GLN A 253 38.95 28.64 -2.52
N GLN A 254 38.17 29.72 -2.38
CA GLN A 254 36.88 29.68 -1.71
C GLN A 254 35.85 28.81 -2.45
N GLN A 255 35.75 28.90 -3.77
CA GLN A 255 34.80 28.09 -4.55
C GLN A 255 35.14 26.60 -4.51
N VAL A 256 36.42 26.26 -4.64
CA VAL A 256 36.88 24.88 -4.55
C VAL A 256 36.65 24.36 -3.12
N CYS A 257 36.95 25.17 -2.11
CA CYS A 257 36.60 24.82 -0.75
C CYS A 257 35.11 24.53 -0.54
N LEU A 258 34.22 25.45 -0.95
CA LEU A 258 32.78 25.31 -0.78
C LEU A 258 32.24 24.06 -1.50
N THR A 259 32.78 23.79 -2.69
CA THR A 259 32.41 22.60 -3.47
C THR A 259 32.89 21.33 -2.77
N GLY A 260 34.11 21.34 -2.20
CA GLY A 260 34.65 20.23 -1.43
C GLY A 260 33.84 19.94 -0.17
N GLN A 261 33.48 20.99 0.58
CA GLN A 261 32.61 20.87 1.75
C GLN A 261 31.23 20.33 1.37
N THR A 262 30.66 20.80 0.25
CA THR A 262 29.37 20.29 -0.24
C THR A 262 29.46 18.82 -0.63
N LEU A 263 30.54 18.40 -1.29
CA LEU A 263 30.77 17.01 -1.66
C LEU A 263 30.99 16.12 -0.43
N GLU A 264 31.73 16.60 0.56
CA GLU A 264 31.89 15.93 1.85
C GLU A 264 30.56 15.79 2.59
N ASP A 265 29.76 16.85 2.65
CA ASP A 265 28.43 16.84 3.27
C ASP A 265 27.49 15.86 2.55
N VAL A 266 27.54 15.82 1.22
CA VAL A 266 26.80 14.83 0.41
C VAL A 266 27.27 13.41 0.72
N ASN A 267 28.58 13.17 0.77
CA ASN A 267 29.13 11.87 1.12
C ASN A 267 28.70 11.45 2.53
N ARG A 268 28.82 12.36 3.51
CA ARG A 268 28.41 12.14 4.90
C ARG A 268 26.92 11.89 5.02
N PHE A 269 26.11 12.59 4.23
CA PHE A 269 24.68 12.35 4.15
C PHE A 269 24.39 10.93 3.65
N PHE A 270 25.14 10.44 2.65
CA PHE A 270 25.07 9.06 2.14
C PHE A 270 25.90 8.05 2.95
N TRP A 271 26.32 8.38 4.17
CA TRP A 271 26.92 7.38 5.03
C TRP A 271 25.92 6.35 5.49
N CYS A 272 26.41 5.12 5.62
CA CYS A 272 25.66 3.97 6.11
C CYS A 272 24.90 4.28 7.41
N ARG A 273 25.52 5.04 8.31
CA ARG A 273 24.94 5.39 9.61
C ARG A 273 23.61 6.15 9.50
N HIS A 274 23.41 6.92 8.43
CA HIS A 274 22.20 7.71 8.23
C HIS A 274 21.15 6.95 7.39
N TRP A 275 21.58 6.27 6.32
CA TRP A 275 20.65 5.62 5.38
C TRP A 275 20.27 4.20 5.75
N ASN A 276 21.17 3.40 6.33
CA ASN A 276 20.86 2.02 6.68
C ASN A 276 19.68 1.93 7.69
N PRO A 277 19.57 2.78 8.72
CA PRO A 277 18.40 2.79 9.59
C PRO A 277 17.08 3.07 8.87
N ILE A 278 17.10 3.95 7.86
CA ILE A 278 15.91 4.26 7.03
C ILE A 278 15.52 3.02 6.22
N TYR A 279 16.51 2.37 5.59
CA TYR A 279 16.29 1.13 4.85
C TYR A 279 15.74 0.02 5.75
N THR A 280 16.35 -0.21 6.92
CA THR A 280 15.88 -1.25 7.85
C THR A 280 14.49 -0.95 8.37
N LEU A 281 14.21 0.30 8.76
CA LEU A 281 12.89 0.71 9.23
C LEU A 281 11.83 0.51 8.15
N MET A 282 12.13 0.84 6.89
CA MET A 282 11.18 0.69 5.80
C MET A 282 10.97 -0.77 5.39
N MET A 283 12.05 -1.48 5.07
CA MET A 283 11.97 -2.83 4.49
C MET A 283 11.69 -3.90 5.53
N TYR A 284 12.29 -3.81 6.72
CA TYR A 284 12.08 -4.80 7.77
C TYR A 284 10.89 -4.42 8.65
N ASP A 285 10.93 -3.26 9.29
CA ASP A 285 9.91 -2.93 10.29
C ASP A 285 8.54 -2.64 9.65
N ALA A 286 8.48 -1.70 8.70
CA ALA A 286 7.22 -1.30 8.11
C ALA A 286 6.62 -2.37 7.18
N ILE A 287 7.41 -2.92 6.25
CA ILE A 287 6.90 -3.89 5.27
C ILE A 287 6.80 -5.30 5.86
N CYS A 288 7.87 -5.81 6.46
CA CYS A 288 7.91 -7.22 6.87
C CYS A 288 7.24 -7.50 8.21
N TYR A 289 7.31 -6.59 9.18
CA TYR A 289 6.68 -6.82 10.48
C TYR A 289 5.30 -6.18 10.56
N ASP A 290 5.21 -4.86 10.40
CA ASP A 290 3.97 -4.13 10.68
C ASP A 290 2.88 -4.35 9.62
N ALA A 291 3.23 -4.23 8.34
CA ALA A 291 2.26 -4.44 7.26
C ALA A 291 1.78 -5.89 7.20
N GLN A 292 2.69 -6.87 7.32
CA GLN A 292 2.32 -8.29 7.34
C GLN A 292 1.43 -8.61 8.56
N ALA A 293 1.79 -8.15 9.76
CA ALA A 293 0.98 -8.38 10.96
C ALA A 293 -0.40 -7.72 10.85
N GLY A 294 -0.46 -6.51 10.28
CA GLY A 294 -1.70 -5.81 9.99
C GLY A 294 -2.60 -6.62 9.04
N LEU A 295 -2.07 -7.02 7.88
CA LEU A 295 -2.78 -7.82 6.88
C LEU A 295 -3.25 -9.16 7.45
N ALA A 296 -2.41 -9.86 8.22
CA ALA A 296 -2.75 -11.13 8.84
C ALA A 296 -3.91 -10.98 9.86
N ARG A 297 -3.92 -9.93 10.67
CA ARG A 297 -5.01 -9.64 11.62
C ARG A 297 -6.32 -9.32 10.89
N VAL A 298 -6.25 -8.55 9.80
CA VAL A 298 -7.43 -8.21 8.98
C VAL A 298 -7.97 -9.47 8.30
N ALA A 299 -7.12 -10.26 7.67
CA ALA A 299 -7.51 -11.51 7.01
C ALA A 299 -8.15 -12.49 8.02
N THR A 300 -7.54 -12.66 9.20
CA THR A 300 -8.04 -13.59 10.23
C THR A 300 -9.39 -13.13 10.78
N SER A 301 -9.56 -11.84 11.07
CA SER A 301 -10.83 -11.32 11.58
C SER A 301 -11.96 -11.42 10.55
N MET A 302 -11.68 -11.11 9.28
CA MET A 302 -12.64 -11.28 8.18
C MET A 302 -13.03 -12.74 7.95
N LEU A 303 -12.07 -13.66 8.05
CA LEU A 303 -12.32 -15.09 7.95
C LEU A 303 -13.23 -15.58 9.09
N VAL A 304 -12.98 -15.16 10.34
CA VAL A 304 -13.83 -15.49 11.49
C VAL A 304 -15.25 -14.94 11.31
N ILE A 305 -15.39 -13.67 10.90
CA ILE A 305 -16.70 -13.06 10.62
C ILE A 305 -17.44 -13.85 9.54
N THR A 306 -16.74 -14.25 8.48
CA THR A 306 -17.30 -15.01 7.36
C THR A 306 -17.79 -16.39 7.83
N ILE A 307 -16.98 -17.14 8.59
CA ILE A 307 -17.36 -18.45 9.15
C ILE A 307 -18.59 -18.31 10.06
N CYS A 308 -18.58 -17.37 11.00
CA CYS A 308 -19.72 -17.12 11.88
C CYS A 308 -20.99 -16.77 11.09
N SER A 309 -20.86 -15.98 10.02
CA SER A 309 -21.98 -15.63 9.16
C SER A 309 -22.52 -16.82 8.37
N PHE A 310 -21.66 -17.73 7.92
CA PHE A 310 -22.08 -19.01 7.34
C PHE A 310 -22.82 -19.88 8.35
N VAL A 311 -22.39 -19.92 9.60
CA VAL A 311 -23.12 -20.63 10.67
C VAL A 311 -24.52 -20.05 10.87
N VAL A 312 -24.67 -18.72 10.89
CA VAL A 312 -25.99 -18.06 10.96
C VAL A 312 -26.87 -18.42 9.75
N LEU A 313 -26.29 -18.46 8.54
CA LEU A 313 -27.00 -18.90 7.34
C LEU A 313 -27.43 -20.37 7.39
N LEU A 314 -26.60 -21.25 7.94
CA LEU A 314 -26.94 -22.66 8.11
C LEU A 314 -28.06 -22.85 9.15
N LEU A 315 -27.96 -22.15 10.29
CA LEU A 315 -28.97 -22.20 11.34
C LEU A 315 -30.32 -21.60 10.90
N ARG A 316 -30.33 -20.72 9.90
CA ARG A 316 -31.60 -20.22 9.30
C ARG A 316 -32.48 -21.37 8.81
N ALA A 317 -31.90 -22.44 8.26
CA ALA A 317 -32.68 -23.58 7.79
C ALA A 317 -33.46 -24.26 8.94
N ALA A 318 -32.92 -24.20 10.16
CA ALA A 318 -33.59 -24.72 11.36
C ALA A 318 -34.66 -23.76 11.93
N ALA A 319 -34.67 -22.49 11.50
CA ALA A 319 -35.61 -21.47 11.99
C ALA A 319 -36.87 -21.32 11.10
N PHE A 320 -36.90 -21.95 9.94
CA PHE A 320 -38.15 -22.14 9.23
C PHE A 320 -38.88 -23.28 9.92
N ASP A 321 -39.86 -22.93 10.76
CA ASP A 321 -40.83 -23.90 11.26
C ASP A 321 -41.38 -24.63 10.03
N ILE A 322 -41.09 -25.93 9.95
CA ILE A 322 -41.82 -26.83 9.08
C ILE A 322 -43.24 -26.75 9.66
N GLU A 323 -44.12 -25.95 9.05
CA GLU A 323 -45.53 -25.88 9.43
C GLU A 323 -46.00 -27.32 9.63
N ASP A 324 -46.30 -27.67 10.88
CA ASP A 324 -46.53 -29.04 11.31
C ASP A 324 -47.43 -29.75 10.30
N GLU A 325 -46.94 -30.84 9.70
CA GLU A 325 -47.70 -31.68 8.78
C GLU A 325 -49.05 -32.14 9.38
N GLU A 326 -49.26 -31.97 10.68
CA GLU A 326 -50.53 -32.20 11.37
C GLU A 326 -51.68 -31.31 10.86
N GLU A 327 -51.47 -30.07 10.37
CA GLU A 327 -52.59 -29.29 9.76
C GLU A 327 -52.94 -29.80 8.35
N TYR A 328 -52.00 -30.44 7.64
CA TYR A 328 -52.27 -31.12 6.36
C TYR A 328 -52.82 -32.54 6.55
N LEU A 329 -52.54 -33.19 7.67
CA LEU A 329 -53.15 -34.46 8.10
C LEU A 329 -54.45 -34.28 8.89
N SER A 330 -54.90 -33.04 9.12
CA SER A 330 -56.23 -32.75 9.64
C SER A 330 -57.28 -33.50 8.80
N PRO A 331 -58.02 -34.47 9.37
CA PRO A 331 -58.96 -35.30 8.62
C PRO A 331 -60.01 -34.47 7.90
N SER A 332 -60.28 -33.24 8.34
CA SER A 332 -61.23 -32.32 7.70
C SER A 332 -60.79 -31.81 6.31
N CYS A 333 -59.49 -31.63 6.07
CA CYS A 333 -58.95 -31.21 4.77
C CYS A 333 -58.91 -32.38 3.79
N LEU A 334 -58.46 -33.54 4.27
CA LEU A 334 -58.51 -34.80 3.54
C LEU A 334 -59.96 -35.18 3.17
N GLN A 335 -60.91 -35.01 4.09
CA GLN A 335 -62.32 -35.28 3.86
C GLN A 335 -62.94 -34.32 2.84
N LYS A 336 -62.58 -33.01 2.84
CA LYS A 336 -63.04 -32.07 1.80
C LYS A 336 -62.45 -32.37 0.43
N ALA A 337 -61.18 -32.75 0.34
CA ALA A 337 -60.57 -33.18 -0.92
C ALA A 337 -61.19 -34.48 -1.43
N TYR A 338 -61.42 -35.44 -0.54
CA TYR A 338 -62.07 -36.72 -0.86
C TYR A 338 -63.52 -36.52 -1.31
N TYR A 339 -64.29 -35.68 -0.62
CA TYR A 339 -65.69 -35.38 -0.99
C TYR A 339 -65.79 -34.65 -2.34
N LYS A 340 -64.81 -33.78 -2.65
CA LYS A 340 -64.78 -33.05 -3.92
C LYS A 340 -64.40 -33.95 -5.10
N CYS A 341 -63.51 -34.94 -4.88
CA CYS A 341 -63.24 -36.01 -5.85
C CYS A 341 -64.43 -36.96 -6.02
N PHE A 342 -65.09 -37.35 -4.92
CA PHE A 342 -66.22 -38.28 -4.97
C PHE A 342 -67.45 -37.66 -5.66
N LYS A 343 -67.67 -36.36 -5.49
CA LYS A 343 -68.79 -35.65 -6.10
C LYS A 343 -68.58 -35.33 -7.60
N SER A 344 -67.36 -35.43 -8.13
CA SER A 344 -67.10 -35.30 -9.57
C SER A 344 -67.12 -36.62 -10.33
N MET A 345 -67.36 -37.75 -9.65
CA MET A 345 -67.72 -38.99 -10.31
C MET A 345 -69.24 -38.97 -10.52
N ASP A 346 -69.66 -38.61 -11.73
CA ASP A 346 -71.05 -38.74 -12.14
C ASP A 346 -71.52 -40.19 -12.00
N PRO A 347 -72.71 -40.44 -11.41
CA PRO A 347 -73.31 -41.77 -11.35
C PRO A 347 -73.93 -42.08 -12.72
N TYR A 348 -73.10 -42.32 -13.73
CA TYR A 348 -73.55 -42.82 -15.01
C TYR A 348 -72.67 -43.99 -15.43
N GLU A 349 -73.16 -45.19 -15.13
CA GLU A 349 -73.39 -46.31 -16.07
C GLU A 349 -73.23 -47.64 -15.34
N GLU A 350 -74.18 -47.90 -14.43
CA GLU A 350 -74.38 -49.22 -13.85
C GLU A 350 -75.13 -50.08 -14.88
N SER A 351 -74.44 -50.50 -15.93
CA SER A 351 -74.99 -51.39 -16.94
C SER A 351 -73.87 -52.22 -17.57
N SER A 352 -73.78 -53.46 -17.08
CA SER A 352 -73.04 -54.59 -17.65
C SER A 352 -71.53 -54.41 -17.79
N ILE A 353 -70.77 -54.96 -16.84
CA ILE A 353 -69.69 -55.93 -17.08
C ILE A 353 -69.09 -56.36 -15.72
N GLY A 354 -69.13 -57.66 -15.47
CA GLY A 354 -68.10 -58.43 -14.76
C GLY A 354 -67.58 -57.91 -13.43
N ARG A 355 -68.12 -58.45 -12.34
CA ARG A 355 -67.37 -58.67 -11.09
C ARG A 355 -66.04 -59.38 -11.40
N ARG A 356 -64.91 -58.66 -11.36
CA ARG A 356 -63.60 -59.13 -10.90
C ARG A 356 -62.59 -57.98 -10.98
N GLN A 357 -61.94 -57.71 -9.83
CA GLN A 357 -60.69 -56.95 -9.67
C GLN A 357 -60.79 -55.43 -9.91
N ALA A 358 -61.27 -54.71 -8.88
CA ALA A 358 -60.93 -53.30 -8.66
C ALA A 358 -60.57 -53.09 -7.19
N TYR A 359 -59.58 -53.84 -6.73
CA TYR A 359 -58.79 -53.47 -5.56
C TYR A 359 -57.35 -53.43 -6.05
N VAL A 360 -56.63 -52.38 -5.65
CA VAL A 360 -55.20 -52.13 -5.91
C VAL A 360 -54.93 -51.51 -7.30
N LEU A 361 -54.94 -50.17 -7.35
CA LEU A 361 -54.00 -49.28 -8.08
C LEU A 361 -54.71 -47.96 -8.43
N ALA A 362 -54.76 -47.04 -7.46
CA ALA A 362 -54.88 -45.62 -7.75
C ALA A 362 -54.15 -44.77 -6.71
N PRO A 363 -52.81 -44.73 -6.70
CA PRO A 363 -52.09 -43.52 -6.39
C PRO A 363 -51.60 -42.89 -7.71
N PHE A 364 -51.54 -41.57 -7.79
CA PHE A 364 -51.04 -40.80 -8.94
C PHE A 364 -52.00 -40.70 -10.14
N GLY A 365 -52.91 -39.72 -10.12
CA GLY A 365 -53.60 -39.39 -11.38
C GLY A 365 -54.53 -38.18 -11.38
N CYS A 366 -55.17 -37.82 -10.27
CA CYS A 366 -56.21 -36.78 -10.31
C CYS A 366 -56.13 -35.81 -9.13
N CYS A 367 -55.06 -35.02 -9.04
CA CYS A 367 -55.12 -33.73 -8.33
C CYS A 367 -54.05 -32.80 -8.91
N ARG A 368 -54.41 -32.04 -9.94
CA ARG A 368 -53.64 -30.88 -10.38
C ARG A 368 -53.84 -29.79 -9.30
N PHE A 369 -52.97 -29.78 -8.29
CA PHE A 369 -52.95 -28.76 -7.23
C PHE A 369 -52.56 -27.41 -7.83
N GLY A 370 -53.54 -26.68 -8.36
CA GLY A 370 -53.33 -25.39 -9.02
C GLY A 370 -54.03 -24.20 -8.36
N HIS A 371 -54.84 -24.38 -7.33
CA HIS A 371 -55.51 -23.26 -6.65
C HIS A 371 -55.49 -23.45 -5.14
N GLY A 372 -54.76 -22.55 -4.47
CA GLY A 372 -54.71 -22.47 -3.01
C GLY A 372 -56.11 -22.35 -2.40
N CYS A 373 -56.32 -23.08 -1.31
CA CYS A 373 -57.46 -22.90 -0.42
C CYS A 373 -57.40 -21.51 0.20
N ARG A 374 -58.01 -20.52 -0.47
CA ARG A 374 -58.21 -19.18 0.08
C ARG A 374 -59.24 -19.31 1.22
N LYS A 375 -58.79 -19.21 2.48
CA LYS A 375 -59.67 -19.11 3.66
C LYS A 375 -60.58 -17.89 3.46
N ASN A 376 -61.88 -18.12 3.30
CA ASN A 376 -62.89 -17.08 3.32
C ASN A 376 -63.24 -16.83 4.78
N SER A 377 -62.50 -15.94 5.45
CA SER A 377 -62.77 -15.52 6.82
C SER A 377 -63.81 -14.41 6.80
N ASN A 378 -65.09 -14.78 6.81
CA ASN A 378 -66.17 -13.92 7.26
C ASN A 378 -67.24 -14.80 7.89
N SER A 379 -67.79 -14.29 9.00
CA SER A 379 -68.80 -14.88 9.89
C SER A 379 -68.34 -16.06 10.75
N LEU A 380 -67.93 -15.76 11.98
CA LEU A 380 -68.75 -16.17 13.13
C LEU A 380 -68.41 -15.28 14.33
N HIS A 381 -69.34 -14.36 14.59
CA HIS A 381 -69.60 -13.83 15.91
C HIS A 381 -69.97 -15.01 16.80
N GLU A 382 -69.23 -15.23 17.88
CA GLU A 382 -69.82 -15.80 19.08
C GLU A 382 -69.15 -15.18 20.30
N SER A 383 -70.02 -14.62 21.12
CA SER A 383 -69.78 -13.95 22.39
C SER A 383 -69.38 -14.96 23.44
N GLU A 384 -68.27 -14.73 24.14
CA GLU A 384 -68.07 -15.32 25.46
C GLU A 384 -67.75 -14.26 26.52
N ALA A 385 -68.43 -14.48 27.62
CA ALA A 385 -68.66 -13.61 28.76
C ALA A 385 -67.40 -13.23 29.53
N ALA A 386 -67.53 -12.06 30.16
CA ALA A 386 -66.69 -11.57 31.23
C ALA A 386 -66.58 -12.57 32.40
N ALA A 387 -65.36 -12.71 32.92
CA ALA A 387 -65.11 -13.10 34.29
C ALA A 387 -64.10 -12.09 34.86
N GLU A 388 -64.59 -11.17 35.68
CA GLU A 388 -63.82 -10.44 36.68
C GLU A 388 -63.37 -11.42 37.77
N GLU A 389 -62.11 -11.32 38.22
CA GLU A 389 -61.73 -11.58 39.61
C GLU A 389 -60.45 -10.78 39.96
N PRO A 390 -60.19 -10.51 41.26
CA PRO A 390 -59.71 -9.21 41.73
C PRO A 390 -58.22 -9.12 42.07
N ASP A 391 -57.88 -7.91 42.50
CA ASP A 391 -56.61 -7.32 42.93
C ASP A 391 -55.73 -8.08 43.94
N ASP A 392 -54.54 -7.50 44.09
CA ASP A 392 -53.53 -7.62 45.15
C ASP A 392 -52.46 -8.72 44.99
N ILE A 393 -51.22 -8.26 44.74
CA ILE A 393 -50.09 -8.43 45.68
C ILE A 393 -49.07 -7.31 45.42
N VAL A 394 -48.91 -6.47 46.44
CA VAL A 394 -47.77 -5.58 46.70
C VAL A 394 -46.63 -6.43 47.24
N ILE A 395 -45.42 -6.36 46.66
CA ILE A 395 -44.16 -6.57 47.40
C ILE A 395 -43.10 -5.60 46.85
N ASP A 396 -42.73 -4.63 47.70
CA ASP A 396 -41.48 -3.87 47.64
C ASP A 396 -40.31 -4.77 48.07
N ALA A 397 -39.21 -4.74 47.30
CA ALA A 397 -37.80 -4.67 47.74
C ALA A 397 -36.88 -4.56 46.52
#